data_AF-A0A534I176-F1
#
_entry.id   AF-A0A534I176-F1
#
_cell.length_a   1.000
_cell.length_b   1.000
_cell.length_c   1.000
_cell.angle_alpha   90.00
_cell.angle_beta   90.00
_cell.angle_gamma   90.00
#
_symmetry.space_group_name_H-M   'P 1'
#
loop_
_entity.id
_entity.type
_entity.pdbx_description
1 polymer ?
#
loop_
_entity_poly.entity_id
_entity_poly.type
_entity_poly.pdbx_seq_one_letter_code
_entity_poly.pdbx_strand_id
1 'polypeptide(L)'
;MERNQAAAFSQSYSYDEPISMLTNRPVMRPAHWAVAFAGIIVPILSAAFLIAALSGPLFVSFPTATLVVMPAVFGLNVANLLGFVWASRGHRGPERLRNFLSIGAVFSGICLSVVVVLASMFSMLGG
;
A
#
# COMPACT_ATOMS: atom_id res chain seq x y z
N MET A 1 54.29 6.30 -19.31
CA MET A 1 52.94 5.80 -19.69
C MET A 1 51.93 6.14 -18.59
N GLU A 2 51.78 7.41 -18.19
CA GLU A 2 50.88 7.79 -17.07
C GLU A 2 50.02 9.03 -17.35
N ARG A 3 50.17 9.71 -18.50
CA ARG A 3 49.40 10.94 -18.80
C ARG A 3 48.01 10.70 -19.41
N ASN A 4 47.64 9.45 -19.71
CA ASN A 4 46.38 9.15 -20.40
C ASN A 4 45.26 8.67 -19.47
N GLN A 5 45.52 8.44 -18.18
CA GLN A 5 44.49 8.01 -17.23
C GLN A 5 43.79 9.18 -16.52
N ALA A 6 44.43 10.35 -16.44
CA ALA A 6 43.81 11.54 -15.83
C ALA A 6 42.69 12.15 -16.70
N ALA A 7 42.75 11.99 -18.02
CA ALA A 7 41.74 12.53 -18.94
C ALA A 7 40.46 11.65 -19.02
N ALA A 8 40.56 10.36 -18.67
CA ALA A 8 39.40 9.47 -18.62
C ALA A 8 38.57 9.65 -17.35
N PHE A 9 39.17 10.19 -16.28
CA PHE A 9 38.46 10.44 -15.02
C PHE A 9 37.67 11.76 -15.02
N SER A 10 37.98 12.68 -15.94
CA SER A 10 37.33 14.00 -16.04
C SER A 10 36.06 14.02 -16.89
N GLN A 11 35.61 12.90 -17.48
CA GLN A 11 34.56 12.91 -18.52
C GLN A 11 33.19 12.35 -18.12
N SER A 12 32.99 11.88 -16.88
CA SER A 12 31.73 11.26 -16.46
C SER A 12 31.06 11.89 -15.23
N TYR A 13 31.41 13.13 -14.91
CA TYR A 13 30.65 14.00 -13.99
C TYR A 13 30.11 15.22 -14.76
N SER A 14 29.39 14.96 -15.86
CA SER A 14 28.52 15.97 -16.46
C SER A 14 27.30 16.11 -15.53
N TYR A 15 27.36 17.12 -14.66
CA TYR A 15 26.19 17.68 -13.97
C TYR A 15 25.33 18.48 -14.95
N ASP A 16 24.99 17.88 -16.09
CA ASP A 16 23.90 18.34 -16.95
C ASP A 16 22.73 17.39 -16.74
N GLU A 17 22.25 17.26 -15.49
CA GLU A 17 20.83 16.97 -15.32
C GLU A 17 20.11 18.20 -15.87
N PRO A 18 19.38 18.08 -16.98
CA PRO A 18 18.75 19.25 -17.56
C PRO A 18 17.71 19.75 -16.53
N ILE A 19 17.87 20.99 -16.09
CA ILE A 19 16.94 21.69 -15.20
C ILE A 19 15.48 21.63 -15.74
N SER A 20 15.30 21.30 -17.02
CA SER A 20 14.01 20.99 -17.64
C SER A 20 13.32 19.70 -17.15
N MET A 21 14.02 18.75 -16.49
CA MET A 21 13.39 17.60 -15.82
C MET A 21 12.74 17.96 -14.48
N LEU A 22 13.17 19.06 -13.84
CA LEU A 22 12.60 19.49 -12.56
C LEU A 22 11.23 20.15 -12.74
N THR A 23 10.98 20.76 -13.90
CA THR A 23 9.78 21.56 -14.19
C THR A 23 8.60 20.73 -14.68
N ASN A 24 8.84 19.48 -15.12
CA ASN A 24 7.80 18.64 -15.71
C ASN A 24 7.48 17.40 -14.87
N ARG A 25 7.54 17.55 -13.53
CA ARG A 25 6.92 16.55 -12.65
C ARG A 25 5.43 16.60 -12.92
N PRO A 26 4.80 15.52 -13.42
CA PRO A 26 3.36 15.51 -13.61
C PRO A 26 2.71 15.85 -12.28
N VAL A 27 2.07 17.02 -12.23
CA VAL A 27 1.45 17.53 -11.02
C VAL A 27 0.37 16.53 -10.63
N MET A 28 0.53 15.95 -9.45
CA MET A 28 -0.32 14.87 -8.96
C MET A 28 -1.71 15.45 -8.70
N ARG A 29 -2.65 15.20 -9.63
CA ARG A 29 -4.02 15.72 -9.54
C ARG A 29 -4.65 15.33 -8.18
N PRO A 30 -5.55 16.15 -7.61
CA PRO A 30 -6.16 15.88 -6.29
C PRO A 30 -6.76 14.47 -6.15
N ALA A 31 -7.32 13.91 -7.22
CA ALA A 31 -7.85 12.54 -7.24
C ALA A 31 -6.79 11.47 -6.94
N HIS A 32 -5.55 11.68 -7.39
CA HIS A 32 -4.44 10.76 -7.13
C HIS A 32 -4.06 10.72 -5.65
N TRP A 33 -4.15 11.87 -4.97
CA TRP A 33 -3.92 11.96 -3.53
C TRP A 33 -5.03 11.23 -2.76
N ALA A 34 -6.29 11.43 -3.15
CA ALA A 34 -7.42 10.74 -2.51
C ALA A 34 -7.26 9.20 -2.59
N VAL A 35 -6.85 8.67 -3.75
CA VAL A 35 -6.61 7.23 -3.91
C VAL A 35 -5.42 6.75 -3.07
N ALA A 36 -4.32 7.52 -3.02
CA ALA A 36 -3.16 7.19 -2.20
C ALA A 36 -3.50 7.17 -0.70
N PHE A 37 -4.28 8.16 -0.22
CA PHE A 37 -4.72 8.22 1.18
C PHE A 37 -5.69 7.10 1.51
N ALA A 38 -6.70 6.84 0.68
CA ALA A 38 -7.62 5.73 0.87
C ALA A 38 -6.85 4.39 0.94
N GLY A 39 -5.86 4.23 0.06
CA GLY A 39 -5.01 3.05 0.00
C GLY A 39 -4.25 2.73 1.30
N ILE A 40 -3.92 3.74 2.09
CA ILE A 40 -3.21 3.61 3.38
C ILE A 40 -4.19 3.57 4.56
N ILE A 41 -5.22 4.42 4.54
CA ILE A 41 -6.16 4.56 5.65
C ILE A 41 -6.99 3.27 5.80
N VAL A 42 -7.42 2.65 4.70
CA VAL A 42 -8.22 1.41 4.73
C VAL A 42 -7.55 0.29 5.54
N PRO A 43 -6.30 -0.11 5.27
CA PRO A 43 -5.66 -1.17 6.06
C PRO A 43 -5.32 -0.74 7.49
N ILE A 44 -5.02 0.55 7.76
CA ILE A 44 -4.78 1.03 9.13
C ILE A 44 -6.06 0.92 9.96
N LEU A 45 -7.19 1.41 9.44
CA LEU A 45 -8.48 1.28 10.11
C LEU A 45 -8.88 -0.18 10.27
N SER A 46 -8.63 -1.01 9.27
CA SER A 46 -8.86 -2.46 9.34
C SER A 46 -8.12 -3.12 10.50
N ALA A 47 -6.82 -2.81 10.66
CA ALA A 47 -6.03 -3.32 11.77
C ALA A 47 -6.56 -2.81 13.11
N ALA A 48 -6.90 -1.53 13.22
CA ALA A 48 -7.48 -0.95 14.43
C ALA A 48 -8.80 -1.63 14.81
N PHE A 49 -9.68 -1.90 13.84
CA PHE A 49 -10.93 -2.61 14.06
C PHE A 49 -10.71 -4.06 14.52
N LEU A 50 -9.75 -4.77 13.93
CA LEU A 50 -9.41 -6.13 14.37
C LEU A 50 -8.86 -6.14 15.80
N ILE A 51 -7.92 -5.23 16.12
CA ILE A 51 -7.34 -5.12 17.46
C ILE A 51 -8.44 -4.77 18.47
N ALA A 52 -9.28 -3.79 18.17
CA ALA A 52 -10.40 -3.40 19.04
C ALA A 52 -11.40 -4.55 19.26
N ALA A 53 -11.72 -5.32 18.22
CA ALA A 53 -12.64 -6.45 18.30
C ALA A 53 -12.09 -7.62 19.13
N LEU A 54 -10.77 -7.83 19.11
CA LEU A 54 -10.10 -8.97 19.76
C LEU A 54 -9.58 -8.65 21.17
N SER A 55 -9.29 -7.39 21.47
CA SER A 55 -8.56 -7.00 22.69
C SER A 55 -9.01 -5.69 23.35
N GLY A 56 -9.91 -4.93 22.71
CA GLY A 56 -10.36 -3.63 23.19
C GLY A 56 -11.58 -3.68 24.12
N PRO A 57 -11.96 -2.54 24.74
CA PRO A 57 -13.20 -2.41 25.54
C PRO A 57 -14.47 -2.63 24.71
N LEU A 58 -14.33 -2.56 23.39
CA LEU A 58 -15.32 -2.92 22.37
C LEU A 58 -15.29 -4.43 22.11
N PHE A 59 -15.28 -5.26 23.17
CA PHE A 59 -15.44 -6.71 23.08
C PHE A 59 -16.75 -6.99 22.35
N VAL A 60 -16.68 -7.07 21.03
CA VAL A 60 -17.78 -7.48 20.19
C VAL A 60 -17.95 -8.97 20.43
N SER A 61 -19.19 -9.39 20.64
CA SER A 61 -19.49 -10.80 20.84
C SER A 61 -18.86 -11.62 19.71
N PHE A 62 -18.40 -12.83 20.03
CA PHE A 62 -17.75 -13.73 19.07
C PHE A 62 -18.48 -13.81 17.70
N PRO A 63 -19.83 -13.91 17.64
CA PRO A 63 -20.56 -13.88 16.37
C PRO A 63 -20.41 -12.57 15.60
N THR A 64 -20.35 -11.43 16.29
CA THR A 64 -20.18 -10.13 15.65
C THR A 64 -18.77 -9.98 15.08
N ALA A 65 -17.76 -10.48 15.78
CA ALA A 65 -16.38 -10.48 15.29
C ALA A 65 -16.23 -11.36 14.03
N THR A 66 -16.81 -12.56 14.03
CA THR A 66 -16.68 -13.52 12.91
C THR A 66 -17.60 -13.24 11.73
N LEU A 67 -18.84 -12.81 11.96
CA LEU A 67 -19.84 -12.61 10.89
C LEU A 67 -19.83 -11.20 10.32
N VAL A 68 -19.32 -10.21 11.07
CA VAL A 68 -19.37 -8.80 10.65
C VAL A 68 -17.98 -8.23 10.47
N VAL A 69 -17.14 -8.25 11.51
CA VAL A 69 -15.84 -7.56 11.47
C VAL A 69 -14.89 -8.23 10.49
N MET A 70 -14.72 -9.56 10.58
CA MET A 70 -13.80 -10.29 9.68
C MET A 70 -14.18 -10.19 8.20
N PRO A 71 -15.45 -10.41 7.80
CA PRO A 71 -15.86 -10.28 6.40
C PRO A 71 -15.77 -8.83 5.90
N ALA A 72 -16.09 -7.84 6.73
CA ALA A 72 -15.97 -6.44 6.36
C ALA A 72 -14.50 -6.05 6.13
N VAL A 73 -13.61 -6.43 7.05
CA VAL A 73 -12.16 -6.18 6.91
C VAL A 73 -11.61 -6.92 5.69
N PHE A 74 -12.00 -8.18 5.48
CA PHE A 74 -11.61 -8.94 4.31
C PHE A 74 -12.06 -8.23 3.02
N GLY A 75 -13.34 -7.90 2.90
CA GLY A 75 -13.91 -7.25 1.73
C GLY A 75 -13.27 -5.89 1.44
N LEU A 76 -13.06 -5.05 2.46
CA LEU A 76 -12.41 -3.75 2.32
C LEU A 76 -10.96 -3.88 1.81
N ASN A 77 -10.19 -4.81 2.36
CA ASN A 77 -8.80 -5.00 1.93
C ASN A 77 -8.69 -5.68 0.57
N VAL A 78 -9.61 -6.58 0.20
CA VAL A 78 -9.69 -7.12 -1.17
C VAL A 78 -10.08 -6.04 -2.16
N ALA A 79 -11.09 -5.21 -1.85
CA ALA A 79 -11.49 -4.10 -2.71
C ALA A 79 -10.34 -3.09 -2.89
N ASN A 80 -9.60 -2.79 -1.82
CA ASN A 80 -8.42 -1.94 -1.88
C ASN A 80 -7.32 -2.55 -2.78
N LEU A 81 -7.07 -3.85 -2.63
CA LEU A 81 -6.11 -4.59 -3.46
C LEU A 81 -6.52 -4.62 -4.95
N LEU A 82 -7.80 -4.88 -5.23
CA LEU A 82 -8.35 -4.84 -6.59
C LEU A 82 -8.26 -3.44 -7.17
N GLY A 83 -8.52 -2.40 -6.38
CA GLY A 83 -8.30 -1.00 -6.75
C GLY A 83 -6.85 -0.74 -7.18
N PHE A 84 -5.88 -1.28 -6.45
CA PHE A 84 -4.46 -1.19 -6.84
C PHE A 84 -4.14 -1.98 -8.12
N VAL A 85 -4.69 -3.18 -8.30
CA VAL A 85 -4.51 -3.96 -9.53
C VAL A 85 -5.10 -3.23 -10.73
N TRP A 86 -6.27 -2.61 -10.57
CA TRP A 86 -6.89 -1.83 -11.62
C TRP A 86 -6.11 -0.55 -11.94
N ALA A 87 -5.65 0.17 -10.90
CA ALA A 87 -4.83 1.36 -11.06
C ALA A 87 -3.47 1.06 -11.71
N SER A 88 -2.83 -0.05 -11.36
CA SER A 88 -1.56 -0.48 -11.94
C SER A 88 -1.68 -0.95 -13.39
N ARG A 89 -2.82 -1.54 -13.78
CA ARG A 89 -3.10 -1.90 -15.18
C ARG A 89 -3.44 -0.69 -16.05
N GLY A 90 -4.06 0.33 -15.47
CA GLY A 90 -4.57 1.49 -16.22
C GLY A 90 -3.59 2.66 -16.39
N HIS A 91 -2.52 2.78 -15.58
CA HIS A 91 -1.74 4.02 -15.52
C HIS A 91 -0.20 3.81 -15.54
N ARG A 92 0.47 4.45 -16.52
CA ARG A 92 1.88 4.90 -16.39
C ARG A 92 1.93 6.19 -15.53
N GLY A 93 1.45 6.08 -14.30
CA GLY A 93 1.36 7.21 -13.36
C GLY A 93 2.71 7.61 -12.78
N PRO A 94 2.81 8.81 -12.17
CA PRO A 94 4.02 9.27 -11.49
C PRO A 94 4.53 8.25 -10.47
N GLU A 95 5.85 8.04 -10.39
CA GLU A 95 6.48 7.04 -9.52
C GLU A 95 6.03 7.13 -8.05
N ARG A 96 5.75 8.35 -7.56
CA ARG A 96 5.22 8.57 -6.21
C ARG A 96 3.89 7.87 -5.96
N LEU A 97 2.97 7.91 -6.94
CA LEU A 97 1.70 7.20 -6.83
C LEU A 97 1.97 5.70 -6.71
N ARG A 98 2.84 5.15 -7.55
CA ARG A 98 3.22 3.72 -7.49
C ARG A 98 3.77 3.31 -6.14
N ASN A 99 4.63 4.12 -5.52
CA ASN A 99 5.15 3.84 -4.17
C ASN A 99 4.03 3.84 -3.13
N PHE A 100 3.13 4.82 -3.14
CA PHE A 100 2.00 4.86 -2.21
C PHE A 100 1.02 3.70 -2.41
N LEU A 101 0.67 3.37 -3.66
CA LEU A 101 -0.17 2.22 -3.97
C LEU A 101 0.50 0.91 -3.54
N SER A 102 1.81 0.78 -3.72
CA SER A 102 2.58 -0.39 -3.28
C SER A 102 2.54 -0.55 -1.76
N ILE A 103 2.72 0.54 -1.01
CA ILE A 103 2.63 0.52 0.45
C ILE A 103 1.23 0.06 0.89
N GLY A 104 0.18 0.67 0.33
CA GLY A 104 -1.21 0.28 0.63
C GLY A 104 -1.51 -1.18 0.29
N ALA A 105 -0.98 -1.69 -0.83
CA ALA A 105 -1.15 -3.07 -1.23
C ALA A 105 -0.49 -4.06 -0.25
N VAL A 106 0.74 -3.77 0.20
CA VAL A 106 1.43 -4.57 1.21
C VAL A 106 0.65 -4.59 2.52
N PHE A 107 0.23 -3.43 3.01
CA PHE A 107 -0.57 -3.33 4.24
C PHE A 107 -1.92 -4.07 4.13
N SER A 108 -2.58 -3.99 2.98
CA SER A 108 -3.83 -4.72 2.74
C SER A 108 -3.59 -6.24 2.70
N GLY A 109 -2.49 -6.69 2.10
CA GLY A 109 -2.08 -8.10 2.11
C GLY A 109 -1.80 -8.64 3.51
N ILE A 110 -1.13 -7.84 4.35
CA ILE A 110 -0.89 -8.18 5.77
C ILE A 110 -2.25 -8.33 6.48
N CYS A 111 -3.17 -7.38 6.33
CA CYS A 111 -4.50 -7.48 6.94
C CYS A 111 -5.26 -8.73 6.48
N LEU A 112 -5.25 -9.05 5.18
CA LEU A 112 -5.87 -10.25 4.65
C LEU A 112 -5.27 -11.53 5.25
N SER A 113 -3.95 -11.60 5.38
CA SER A 113 -3.28 -12.77 5.97
C SER A 113 -3.71 -13.00 7.41
N VAL A 114 -3.81 -11.94 8.22
CA VAL A 114 -4.29 -12.02 9.60
C VAL A 114 -5.73 -12.51 9.65
N VAL A 115 -6.62 -11.96 8.81
CA VAL A 115 -8.02 -12.41 8.75
C VAL A 115 -8.13 -13.88 8.37
N VAL A 116 -7.35 -14.35 7.37
CA VAL A 116 -7.37 -15.76 6.95
C VAL A 116 -6.88 -16.69 8.05
N VAL A 117 -5.80 -16.32 8.75
CA VAL A 117 -5.27 -17.11 9.88
C VAL A 117 -6.32 -17.19 10.98
N LEU A 118 -6.91 -16.05 11.38
CA LEU A 118 -7.92 -16.03 12.42
C LEU A 118 -9.20 -16.78 12.03
N ALA A 119 -9.65 -16.64 10.79
CA ALA A 119 -10.80 -17.40 10.26
C ALA A 119 -10.53 -18.91 10.29
N SER A 120 -9.31 -19.33 9.97
CA SER A 120 -8.88 -20.74 10.04
C SER A 120 -8.83 -21.25 11.48
N MET A 121 -8.37 -20.44 12.44
CA MET A 121 -8.42 -20.81 13.85
C MET A 121 -9.85 -20.94 14.35
N PHE A 122 -10.75 -20.04 13.94
CA PHE A 122 -12.16 -20.10 14.33
C PHE A 122 -12.91 -21.27 13.69
N SER A 123 -12.60 -21.66 12.46
CA SER A 123 -13.18 -22.87 11.87
C SER A 123 -12.73 -24.14 12.59
N MET A 124 -11.50 -24.18 13.11
CA MET A 124 -11.03 -25.29 13.95
C MET A 124 -11.68 -25.34 15.33
N LEU A 125 -12.14 -24.20 15.86
CA LEU A 125 -12.80 -24.09 17.16
C LEU A 125 -14.31 -24.38 17.10
N GLY A 126 -14.85 -24.74 15.93
CA GLY A 126 -16.25 -25.13 15.77
C GLY A 126 -17.20 -23.95 15.56
N GLY A 127 -16.76 -22.91 14.83
CA GLY A 127 -17.69 -21.95 14.23
C GLY A 127 -18.79 -22.61 13.39
#